data_AF-A0A932NQS1-F1
#
_entry.id   AF-A0A932NQS1-F1
#
_cell.length_a   1.000
_cell.length_b   1.000
_cell.length_c   1.000
_cell.angle_alpha   90.00
_cell.angle_beta   90.00
_cell.angle_gamma   90.00
#
_symmetry.space_group_name_H-M   'P 1'
#
loop_
_entity.id
_entity.type
_entity.pdbx_description
1 polymer ?
#
loop_
_entity_poly.entity_id
_entity_poly.type
_entity_poly.pdbx_seq_one_letter_code
_entity_poly.pdbx_strand_id
1 'polypeptide(L)'
;MIDCPKCSRPNADDALYCDQCRTAVSPDVPGEVHADPCPACGGAIKEVPSVLSMCQDCGIPLGETGPGGAHQEHAEPKPAAQEPETGEKTPCPVCGTENAGKRCKGCLLNFEKSHEPLPCPKCEAEATGDTCSCGAILTLPKLLSFLDKSVRVVCPVCKQLFTVERKECSDCGAETRSADSLKAFAASR
;
A
#
# COMPACT_ATOMS: atom_id res chain seq x y z
N MET A 1 -2.19 -21.49 -35.98
CA MET A 1 -1.70 -20.78 -34.78
C MET A 1 -1.81 -19.30 -35.08
N ILE A 2 -2.16 -18.49 -34.07
CA ILE A 2 -2.29 -17.04 -34.21
C ILE A 2 -1.14 -16.32 -33.50
N ASP A 3 -0.48 -15.40 -34.19
CA ASP A 3 0.59 -14.61 -33.61
C ASP A 3 0.04 -13.43 -32.83
N CYS A 4 0.57 -13.23 -31.62
CA CYS A 4 0.19 -12.08 -30.81
C CYS A 4 0.64 -10.79 -31.50
N PRO A 5 -0.24 -9.80 -31.74
CA PRO A 5 0.11 -8.57 -32.44
C PRO A 5 1.10 -7.70 -31.67
N LYS A 6 1.27 -7.93 -30.37
CA LYS A 6 2.13 -7.12 -29.49
C LYS A 6 3.53 -7.69 -29.30
N CYS A 7 3.66 -9.00 -29.16
CA CYS A 7 4.95 -9.65 -28.88
C CYS A 7 5.37 -10.67 -29.95
N SER A 8 4.57 -10.81 -31.01
CA SER A 8 4.82 -11.70 -32.16
C SER A 8 5.08 -13.16 -31.79
N ARG A 9 4.57 -13.60 -30.63
CA ARG A 9 4.67 -14.99 -30.19
C ARG A 9 3.47 -15.80 -30.67
N PRO A 10 3.69 -17.07 -31.07
CA PRO A 10 2.62 -17.94 -31.53
C PRO A 10 1.74 -18.41 -30.37
N ASN A 11 0.43 -18.42 -30.59
CA ASN A 11 -0.57 -18.93 -29.65
C ASN A 11 -1.45 -19.95 -30.38
N ALA A 12 -2.18 -20.77 -29.61
CA ALA A 12 -3.18 -21.68 -30.15
C ALA A 12 -4.27 -20.89 -30.91
N ASP A 13 -4.83 -21.46 -31.98
CA ASP A 13 -5.83 -20.77 -32.83
C ASP A 13 -7.13 -20.41 -32.08
N ASP A 14 -7.42 -21.12 -30.99
CA ASP A 14 -8.55 -20.90 -30.09
C ASP A 14 -8.18 -20.03 -28.87
N ALA A 15 -6.92 -19.59 -28.76
CA ALA A 15 -6.51 -18.72 -27.67
C ALA A 15 -7.18 -17.34 -27.81
N LEU A 16 -7.96 -16.94 -26.81
CA LEU A 16 -8.52 -15.58 -26.76
C LEU A 16 -7.45 -14.53 -26.40
N TYR A 17 -6.46 -14.93 -25.60
CA TYR A 17 -5.38 -14.08 -25.11
C TYR A 17 -4.03 -14.75 -25.27
N CYS A 18 -2.99 -13.94 -25.43
CA CYS A 18 -1.61 -14.43 -25.45
C CYS A 18 -1.19 -14.91 -24.06
N ASP A 19 -0.68 -16.14 -23.95
CA ASP A 19 -0.27 -16.72 -22.66
C ASP A 19 0.90 -15.95 -22.00
N GLN A 20 1.72 -15.28 -22.81
CA GLN A 20 2.92 -14.58 -22.34
C GLN A 20 2.64 -13.14 -21.89
N CYS A 21 1.86 -12.39 -22.67
CA CYS A 21 1.67 -10.95 -22.44
C CYS A 21 0.21 -10.55 -22.20
N ARG A 22 -0.71 -11.53 -22.20
CA ARG A 22 -2.16 -11.38 -21.99
C ARG A 22 -2.87 -10.42 -22.95
N THR A 23 -2.21 -10.04 -24.05
CA THR A 23 -2.84 -9.23 -25.10
C THR A 23 -3.87 -10.09 -25.82
N ALA A 24 -5.05 -9.52 -26.12
CA ALA A 24 -6.06 -10.19 -26.92
C ALA A 24 -5.47 -10.55 -28.29
N VAL A 25 -5.62 -11.80 -28.69
CA VAL A 25 -5.15 -12.29 -29.99
C VAL A 25 -6.31 -12.69 -30.90
N SER A 26 -7.50 -12.91 -30.34
CA SER A 26 -8.72 -13.23 -31.10
C SER A 26 -9.64 -12.02 -31.24
N PRO A 27 -10.29 -11.81 -32.40
CA PRO A 27 -11.28 -10.75 -32.61
C PRO A 27 -12.61 -11.00 -31.87
N ASP A 28 -12.83 -12.21 -31.33
CA ASP A 28 -14.07 -12.59 -30.63
C ASP A 28 -14.08 -12.18 -29.13
N VAL A 29 -13.17 -11.32 -28.70
CA VAL A 29 -13.10 -10.84 -27.31
C VAL A 29 -14.17 -9.76 -27.08
N PRO A 30 -15.21 -10.00 -26.24
CA PRO A 30 -16.23 -8.99 -25.98
C PRO A 30 -15.69 -7.93 -25.00
N GLY A 31 -15.63 -6.67 -25.45
CA GLY A 31 -15.39 -5.51 -24.59
C GLY A 31 -15.05 -4.25 -25.37
N GLU A 32 -15.84 -3.18 -25.19
CA GLU A 32 -15.50 -1.84 -25.69
C GLU A 32 -14.13 -1.41 -25.16
N VAL A 33 -13.28 -0.90 -26.04
CA VAL A 33 -11.96 -0.36 -25.67
C VAL A 33 -12.16 1.06 -25.16
N HIS A 34 -11.93 1.30 -23.87
CA HIS A 34 -11.99 2.65 -23.32
C HIS A 34 -10.76 3.45 -23.73
N ALA A 35 -10.99 4.58 -24.40
CA ALA A 35 -9.95 5.53 -24.77
C ALA A 35 -9.52 6.35 -23.55
N ASP A 36 -8.22 6.65 -23.51
CA ASP A 36 -7.55 7.49 -22.52
C ASP A 36 -8.23 8.85 -22.32
N PRO A 37 -8.20 9.46 -21.11
CA PRO A 37 -7.58 9.01 -19.86
C PRO A 37 -8.55 8.33 -18.87
N CYS A 38 -8.00 7.70 -17.82
CA CYS A 38 -8.78 7.06 -16.76
C CYS A 38 -9.75 8.05 -16.09
N PRO A 39 -11.06 7.78 -16.03
CA PRO A 39 -12.05 8.72 -15.48
C PRO A 39 -11.90 8.93 -13.96
N ALA A 40 -11.19 8.04 -13.25
CA ALA A 40 -11.02 8.13 -11.80
C ALA A 40 -9.76 8.89 -11.37
N CYS A 41 -8.66 8.79 -12.12
CA CYS A 41 -7.38 9.38 -11.72
C CYS A 41 -6.70 10.22 -12.81
N GLY A 42 -7.26 10.28 -14.02
CA GLY A 42 -6.64 10.94 -15.17
C GLY A 42 -5.38 10.24 -15.70
N GLY A 43 -5.04 9.06 -15.17
CA GLY A 43 -3.86 8.29 -15.54
C GLY A 43 -3.99 7.61 -16.90
N ALA A 44 -2.85 7.35 -17.53
CA ALA A 44 -2.79 6.79 -18.87
C ALA A 44 -3.20 5.30 -18.85
N ILE A 45 -4.28 4.94 -19.55
CA ILE A 45 -4.72 3.55 -19.67
C ILE A 45 -4.03 2.94 -20.90
N LYS A 46 -3.15 1.96 -20.68
CA LYS A 46 -2.69 1.08 -21.77
C LYS A 46 -3.89 0.33 -22.31
N GLU A 47 -4.17 0.48 -23.60
CA GLU A 47 -5.27 -0.21 -24.30
C GLU A 47 -5.26 -1.71 -23.99
N VAL A 48 -6.16 -2.10 -23.09
CA VAL A 48 -6.48 -3.49 -22.75
C VAL A 48 -8.01 -3.63 -22.75
N PRO A 49 -8.56 -4.78 -23.17
CA PRO A 49 -10.00 -4.98 -23.27
C PRO A 49 -10.67 -5.00 -21.89
N SER A 50 -11.77 -4.24 -21.79
CA SER A 50 -12.41 -3.76 -20.55
C SER A 50 -12.76 -4.80 -19.49
N VAL A 51 -12.90 -6.08 -19.84
CA VAL A 51 -13.17 -7.15 -18.85
C VAL A 51 -11.99 -7.45 -17.92
N LEU A 52 -10.78 -6.96 -18.24
CA LEU A 52 -9.57 -7.11 -17.40
C LEU A 52 -8.84 -5.79 -17.17
N SER A 53 -9.43 -4.67 -17.58
CA SER A 53 -8.77 -3.37 -17.57
C SER A 53 -8.75 -2.78 -16.17
N MET A 54 -7.72 -3.10 -15.39
CA MET A 54 -7.37 -2.34 -14.20
C MET A 54 -6.53 -1.13 -14.60
N CYS A 55 -6.91 0.05 -14.14
CA CYS A 55 -6.00 1.20 -14.21
C CYS A 55 -4.76 0.88 -13.36
N GLN A 56 -3.55 1.00 -13.92
CA GLN A 56 -2.33 0.64 -13.18
C GLN A 56 -2.01 1.63 -12.06
N ASP A 57 -2.48 2.88 -12.17
CA ASP A 57 -2.24 3.91 -11.17
C ASP A 57 -3.22 3.83 -9.99
N CYS A 58 -4.50 3.51 -10.24
CA CYS A 58 -5.52 3.49 -9.18
C CYS A 58 -6.14 2.10 -8.91
N GLY A 59 -5.77 1.07 -9.67
CA GLY A 59 -6.20 -0.31 -9.46
C GLY A 59 -7.69 -0.59 -9.76
N ILE A 60 -8.45 0.39 -10.25
CA ILE A 60 -9.90 0.25 -10.45
C ILE A 60 -10.15 -0.61 -11.70
N PRO A 61 -10.99 -1.67 -11.60
CA PRO A 61 -11.48 -2.40 -12.76
C PRO A 61 -12.44 -1.52 -13.56
N LEU A 62 -12.13 -1.30 -14.83
CA LEU A 62 -12.90 -0.48 -15.78
C LEU A 62 -14.01 -1.28 -16.49
N GLY A 63 -14.17 -2.56 -16.14
CA GLY A 63 -15.23 -3.42 -16.63
C GLY A 63 -16.39 -3.47 -15.66
N GLU A 64 -17.56 -3.05 -16.14
CA GLU A 64 -18.86 -3.05 -15.46
C GLU A 64 -19.17 -1.83 -14.58
N THR A 65 -19.75 -0.81 -15.20
CA THR A 65 -20.83 -0.06 -14.55
C THR A 65 -21.93 0.28 -15.53
N GLY A 66 -23.12 -0.25 -15.27
CA GLY A 66 -24.39 0.34 -15.69
C GLY A 66 -25.48 -0.10 -14.71
N PRO A 67 -26.60 0.64 -14.59
CA PRO A 67 -26.73 2.10 -14.50
C PRO A 67 -27.41 2.53 -13.17
N GLY A 68 -27.24 3.80 -12.79
CA GLY A 68 -28.21 4.49 -11.94
C GLY A 68 -27.81 4.69 -10.48
N GLY A 69 -27.73 5.96 -10.08
CA GLY A 69 -27.58 6.38 -8.69
C GLY A 69 -27.12 7.83 -8.56
N ALA A 70 -27.98 8.75 -8.97
CA ALA A 70 -27.82 10.18 -8.77
C ALA A 70 -27.84 10.57 -7.28
N HIS A 71 -27.17 11.70 -6.96
CA HIS A 71 -27.36 12.55 -5.75
C HIS A 71 -26.85 11.91 -4.43
N GLN A 72 -26.18 12.58 -3.49
CA GLN A 72 -26.25 13.97 -3.00
C GLN A 72 -24.87 14.39 -2.43
N GLU A 73 -24.41 15.59 -2.75
CA GLU A 73 -24.36 16.79 -1.89
C GLU A 73 -23.06 16.97 -1.10
N HIS A 74 -22.38 18.05 -1.47
CA HIS A 74 -21.40 18.76 -0.66
C HIS A 74 -21.90 18.90 0.77
N ALA A 75 -21.28 18.18 1.71
CA ALA A 75 -21.18 18.61 3.09
C ALA A 75 -19.90 19.44 3.23
N GLU A 76 -20.10 20.72 3.46
CA GLU A 76 -19.13 21.73 3.83
C GLU A 76 -18.14 21.18 4.90
N PRO A 77 -16.81 21.35 4.72
CA PRO A 77 -15.86 20.90 5.71
C PRO A 77 -15.99 21.75 6.97
N LYS A 78 -16.65 21.20 7.99
CA LYS A 78 -16.61 21.72 9.35
C LYS A 78 -15.14 21.75 9.79
N PRO A 79 -14.59 22.91 10.21
CA PRO A 79 -13.20 22.98 10.64
C PRO A 79 -13.03 22.05 11.84
N ALA A 80 -12.22 21.01 11.64
CA ALA A 80 -11.79 20.14 12.72
C ALA A 80 -11.11 21.01 13.78
N ALA A 81 -11.67 20.98 14.99
CA ALA A 81 -11.08 21.61 16.15
C ALA A 81 -9.64 21.11 16.27
N GLN A 82 -8.68 22.02 16.15
CA GLN A 82 -7.29 21.77 16.50
C GLN A 82 -7.27 21.52 18.00
N GLU A 83 -7.13 20.26 18.42
CA GLU A 83 -6.75 19.97 19.79
C GLU A 83 -5.41 20.68 20.08
N PRO A 84 -5.27 21.36 21.24
CA PRO A 84 -4.08 22.11 21.57
C PRO A 84 -2.88 21.16 21.70
N GLU A 85 -1.86 21.33 20.86
CA GLU A 85 -0.58 20.61 20.87
C GLU A 85 0.26 20.99 22.11
N THR A 86 -0.24 20.67 23.30
CA THR A 86 0.45 20.83 24.61
C THR A 86 0.99 19.50 25.12
N GLY A 87 1.41 18.62 24.21
CA GLY A 87 2.05 17.34 24.51
C GLY A 87 3.58 17.43 24.38
N GLU A 88 4.29 16.81 25.31
CA GLU A 88 5.75 16.62 25.23
C GLU A 88 6.09 15.89 23.92
N LYS A 89 6.85 16.56 23.04
CA LYS A 89 7.25 15.97 21.76
C LYS A 89 8.27 14.88 22.02
N THR A 90 7.93 13.66 21.63
CA THR A 90 8.83 12.51 21.76
C THR A 90 9.23 12.00 20.37
N PRO A 91 10.53 11.67 20.15
CA PRO A 91 10.98 11.13 18.88
C PRO A 91 10.47 9.71 18.70
N CYS A 92 10.03 9.39 17.48
CA CYS A 92 9.63 8.03 17.14
C CYS A 92 10.85 7.10 17.20
N PRO A 93 10.80 5.99 17.96
CA PRO A 93 11.94 5.08 18.10
C PRO A 93 12.32 4.32 16.82
N VAL A 94 11.48 4.39 15.77
CA VAL A 94 11.69 3.70 14.49
C VAL A 94 12.23 4.64 13.40
N CYS A 95 11.69 5.85 13.28
CA CYS A 95 12.06 6.78 12.20
C CYS A 95 12.63 8.12 12.68
N GLY A 96 12.69 8.38 13.98
CA GLY A 96 13.26 9.60 14.56
C GLY A 96 12.37 10.85 14.47
N THR A 97 11.26 10.82 13.74
CA THR A 97 10.31 11.94 13.64
C THR A 97 9.76 12.32 15.00
N GLU A 98 9.73 13.60 15.34
CA GLU A 98 9.11 14.10 16.57
C GLU A 98 7.58 14.04 16.48
N ASN A 99 6.92 13.52 17.53
CA ASN A 99 5.48 13.39 17.59
C ASN A 99 4.94 13.86 18.95
N ALA A 100 3.81 14.57 18.92
CA ALA A 100 3.06 14.97 20.12
C ALA A 100 1.79 14.12 20.32
N GLY A 101 1.60 13.06 19.52
CA GLY A 101 0.39 12.26 19.49
C GLY A 101 0.64 10.75 19.55
N LYS A 102 -0.44 9.99 19.56
CA LYS A 102 -0.44 8.52 19.71
C LYS A 102 0.07 7.76 18.49
N ARG A 103 0.21 8.44 17.35
CA ARG A 103 0.66 7.88 16.08
C ARG A 103 1.79 8.70 15.50
N CYS A 104 2.79 8.02 14.97
CA CYS A 104 3.89 8.68 14.30
C CYS A 104 3.45 9.23 12.93
N LYS A 105 3.66 10.52 12.66
CA LYS A 105 3.35 11.14 11.34
C LYS A 105 4.30 10.68 10.23
N GLY A 106 5.54 10.33 10.56
CA GLY A 106 6.54 9.87 9.58
C GLY A 106 6.33 8.41 9.15
N CYS A 107 6.42 7.47 10.09
CA CYS A 107 6.28 6.05 9.77
C CYS A 107 4.87 5.48 9.99
N LEU A 108 3.88 6.28 10.38
CA LEU A 108 2.49 5.83 10.61
C LEU A 108 2.31 4.76 11.70
N LEU A 109 3.37 4.43 12.46
CA LEU A 109 3.33 3.48 13.58
C LEU A 109 2.48 4.06 14.72
N ASN A 110 1.54 3.27 15.23
CA ASN A 110 0.79 3.64 16.42
C ASN A 110 1.57 3.27 17.69
N PHE A 111 1.72 4.18 18.63
CA PHE A 111 2.46 3.94 19.87
C PHE A 111 1.68 3.11 20.90
N GLU A 112 0.36 3.06 20.74
CA GLU A 112 -0.55 2.26 21.57
C GLU A 112 -1.23 1.17 20.74
N LYS A 113 -1.90 0.22 21.40
CA LYS A 113 -2.80 -0.71 20.71
C LYS A 113 -3.98 0.08 20.12
N SER A 114 -4.31 -0.18 18.86
CA SER A 114 -5.48 0.41 18.22
C SER A 114 -6.60 -0.62 18.11
N HIS A 115 -7.82 -0.20 18.44
CA HIS A 115 -9.04 -0.94 18.13
C HIS A 115 -9.69 -0.41 16.82
N GLU A 116 -9.22 0.73 16.33
CA GLU A 116 -9.66 1.33 15.08
C GLU A 116 -8.83 0.82 13.90
N PRO A 117 -9.43 0.78 12.68
CA PRO A 117 -8.69 0.44 11.46
C PRO A 117 -7.50 1.37 11.27
N LEU A 118 -6.32 0.79 11.03
CA LEU A 118 -5.10 1.52 10.73
C LEU A 118 -4.71 1.26 9.27
N PRO A 119 -4.40 2.30 8.49
CA PRO A 119 -3.93 2.11 7.13
C PRO A 119 -2.49 1.63 7.14
N CYS A 120 -2.22 0.61 6.33
CA CYS A 120 -0.91 0.01 6.22
C CYS A 120 0.05 0.88 5.40
N PRO A 121 1.21 1.29 5.93
CA PRO A 121 2.20 2.08 5.17
C PRO A 121 2.89 1.29 4.04
N LYS A 122 2.72 -0.05 3.97
CA LYS A 122 3.31 -0.89 2.91
C LYS A 122 2.37 -1.09 1.73
N CYS A 123 1.07 -1.26 1.98
CA CYS A 123 0.11 -1.65 0.95
C CYS A 123 -1.23 -0.89 1.00
N GLU A 124 -1.31 0.14 1.85
CA GLU A 124 -2.43 1.09 2.01
C GLU A 124 -3.76 0.48 2.50
N ALA A 125 -3.88 -0.85 2.51
CA ALA A 125 -5.01 -1.56 3.06
C ALA A 125 -5.25 -1.20 4.54
N GLU A 126 -6.51 -1.03 4.90
CA GLU A 126 -6.93 -0.89 6.28
C GLU A 126 -6.83 -2.24 7.00
N ALA A 127 -6.26 -2.22 8.20
CA ALA A 127 -6.18 -3.40 9.04
C ALA A 127 -6.67 -3.08 10.45
N THR A 128 -7.55 -3.93 10.95
CA THR A 128 -7.98 -3.91 12.35
C THR A 128 -6.98 -4.70 13.18
N GLY A 129 -6.20 -4.01 14.02
CA GLY A 129 -5.27 -4.63 14.96
C GLY A 129 -3.80 -4.24 14.76
N ASP A 130 -2.90 -5.09 15.23
CA ASP A 130 -1.48 -4.75 15.33
C ASP A 130 -0.63 -5.05 14.07
N THR A 131 -1.19 -5.82 13.13
CA THR A 131 -0.51 -6.26 11.91
C THR A 131 -1.45 -6.20 10.71
N CYS A 132 -0.94 -5.77 9.57
CA CYS A 132 -1.64 -5.87 8.29
C CYS A 132 -1.51 -7.29 7.70
N SER A 133 -2.46 -7.68 6.85
CA SER A 133 -2.45 -8.94 6.08
C SER A 133 -1.20 -9.11 5.20
N CYS A 134 -0.54 -8.00 4.81
CA CYS A 134 0.73 -8.04 4.08
C CYS A 134 1.97 -8.29 4.98
N GLY A 135 1.76 -8.53 6.28
CA GLY A 135 2.80 -8.79 7.28
C GLY A 135 3.41 -7.54 7.92
N ALA A 136 2.99 -6.33 7.52
CA ALA A 136 3.51 -5.10 8.13
C ALA A 136 3.01 -4.93 9.57
N ILE A 137 3.90 -4.53 10.48
CA ILE A 137 3.56 -4.24 11.88
C ILE A 137 3.11 -2.79 11.99
N LEU A 138 1.93 -2.57 12.61
CA LEU A 138 1.25 -1.29 12.67
C LEU A 138 1.31 -0.61 14.03
N THR A 139 1.63 -1.37 15.09
CA THR A 139 1.69 -0.84 16.46
C THR A 139 3.05 -1.12 17.11
N LEU A 140 3.50 -0.18 17.94
CA LEU A 140 4.74 -0.25 18.70
C LEU A 140 4.73 -1.42 19.70
N PRO A 141 3.65 -1.70 20.47
CA PRO A 141 3.63 -2.85 21.37
C PRO A 141 3.89 -4.17 20.65
N LYS A 142 3.33 -4.35 19.45
CA LYS A 142 3.57 -5.56 18.65
C LYS A 142 4.98 -5.61 18.09
N LEU A 143 5.51 -4.48 17.63
CA LEU A 143 6.90 -4.39 17.17
C LEU A 143 7.87 -4.78 18.28
N LEU A 144 7.67 -4.24 19.49
CA LEU A 144 8.48 -4.55 20.66
C LEU A 144 8.37 -6.01 21.09
N SER A 145 7.22 -6.67 20.90
CA SER A 145 7.05 -8.09 21.23
C SER A 145 7.93 -9.03 20.38
N PHE A 146 8.38 -8.57 19.21
CA PHE A 146 9.32 -9.30 18.33
C PHE A 146 10.76 -8.79 18.45
N LEU A 147 11.00 -7.73 19.21
CA LEU A 147 12.32 -7.15 19.36
C LEU A 147 13.17 -8.00 20.32
N ASP A 148 14.25 -8.57 19.81
CA ASP A 148 15.26 -9.27 20.61
C ASP A 148 16.66 -8.63 20.45
N LYS A 149 17.63 -9.13 21.23
CA LYS A 149 19.01 -8.60 21.23
C LYS A 149 19.71 -8.74 19.88
N SER A 150 19.32 -9.73 19.08
CA SER A 150 19.91 -10.08 17.79
C SER A 150 19.44 -9.16 16.67
N VAL A 151 18.30 -8.48 16.81
CA VAL A 151 17.83 -7.51 15.82
C VAL A 151 18.86 -6.38 15.67
N ARG A 152 19.35 -6.13 14.46
CA ARG A 152 20.32 -5.06 14.17
C ARG A 152 19.65 -3.86 13.53
N VAL A 153 18.75 -4.09 12.58
CA VAL A 153 18.08 -3.03 11.84
C VAL A 153 16.59 -3.29 11.71
N VAL A 154 15.82 -2.22 11.52
CA VAL A 154 14.37 -2.22 11.34
C VAL A 154 14.01 -1.39 10.10
N CYS A 155 13.02 -1.85 9.32
CA CYS A 155 12.48 -1.06 8.23
C CYS A 155 11.44 -0.05 8.75
N PRO A 156 11.57 1.25 8.50
CA PRO A 156 10.59 2.24 8.96
C PRO A 156 9.24 2.15 8.21
N VAL A 157 9.20 1.52 7.04
CA VAL A 157 7.97 1.39 6.23
C VAL A 157 7.16 0.18 6.68
N CYS A 158 7.69 -1.03 6.53
CA CYS A 158 6.94 -2.25 6.86
C CYS A 158 7.19 -2.79 8.27
N LYS A 159 8.16 -2.21 9.01
CA LYS A 159 8.53 -2.59 10.38
C LYS A 159 9.05 -4.02 10.49
N GLN A 160 9.56 -4.55 9.38
CA GLN A 160 10.34 -5.77 9.39
C GLN A 160 11.62 -5.59 10.20
N LEU A 161 11.94 -6.61 10.99
CA LEU A 161 13.11 -6.69 11.85
C LEU A 161 14.15 -7.60 11.19
N PHE A 162 15.41 -7.19 11.20
CA PHE A 162 16.49 -7.97 10.61
C PHE A 162 17.60 -8.16 11.63
N THR A 163 18.10 -9.40 11.73
CA THR A 163 19.25 -9.76 12.59
C THR A 163 20.60 -9.48 11.94
N VAL A 164 20.60 -9.17 10.64
CA VAL A 164 21.80 -8.82 9.86
C VAL A 164 21.67 -7.36 9.43
N GLU A 165 22.76 -6.60 9.57
CA GLU A 165 22.82 -5.24 9.06
C GLU A 165 22.64 -5.24 7.54
N ARG A 166 21.74 -4.38 7.07
CA ARG A 166 21.49 -4.12 5.66
C ARG A 166 21.13 -2.65 5.49
N LYS A 167 21.27 -2.16 4.26
CA LYS A 167 20.89 -0.79 3.89
C LYS A 167 19.45 -0.70 3.44
N GLU A 168 18.92 -1.76 2.82
CA GLU A 168 17.59 -1.77 2.20
C GLU A 168 16.76 -2.96 2.70
N CYS A 169 15.45 -2.73 2.80
CA CYS A 169 14.48 -3.73 3.22
C CYS A 169 14.16 -4.69 2.07
N SER A 170 14.33 -5.99 2.28
CA SER A 170 14.05 -7.01 1.26
C SER A 170 12.57 -7.11 0.87
N ASP A 171 11.66 -6.61 1.70
CA ASP A 171 10.22 -6.68 1.49
C ASP A 171 9.63 -5.49 0.73
N CYS A 172 10.25 -4.32 0.81
CA CYS A 172 9.67 -3.08 0.29
C CYS A 172 10.70 -2.11 -0.32
N GLY A 173 11.98 -2.46 -0.36
CA GLY A 173 13.05 -1.63 -0.92
C GLY A 173 13.43 -0.40 -0.10
N ALA A 174 12.69 -0.06 0.96
CA ALA A 174 12.97 1.13 1.76
C ALA A 174 14.28 1.02 2.56
N GLU A 175 14.95 2.16 2.78
CA GLU A 175 16.15 2.25 3.60
C GLU A 175 15.87 1.80 5.05
N THR A 176 16.70 0.88 5.55
CA THR A 176 16.59 0.37 6.93
C THR A 176 17.35 1.25 7.92
N ARG A 177 16.86 1.29 9.16
CA ARG A 177 17.44 2.08 10.26
C ARG A 177 18.00 1.16 11.33
N SER A 178 19.00 1.62 12.07
CA SER A 178 19.48 0.86 13.24
C SER A 178 18.34 0.63 14.25
N ALA A 179 18.32 -0.55 14.84
CA ALA A 179 17.39 -0.88 15.92
C ALA A 179 17.84 -0.33 17.28
N ASP A 180 18.98 0.35 17.39
CA ASP A 180 19.51 0.83 18.68
C ASP A 180 18.56 1.79 19.39
N SER A 181 17.96 2.76 18.68
CA SER A 181 16.97 3.67 19.28
C SER A 181 15.72 2.93 19.76
N LEU A 182 15.28 1.90 19.01
CA LEU A 182 14.14 1.07 19.38
C LEU A 182 14.44 0.20 20.60
N LYS A 183 15.67 -0.33 20.70
CA LYS A 183 16.15 -1.08 21.87
C LYS A 183 16.31 -0.19 23.10
N ALA A 184 16.87 1.01 22.94
CA ALA A 184 17.00 1.97 24.03
C ALA A 184 15.62 2.33 24.59
N PHE A 185 14.64 2.57 23.70
CA PHE A 185 13.25 2.80 24.09
C PHE A 185 12.64 1.58 24.83
N ALA A 186 12.89 0.37 24.35
CA ALA A 186 12.41 -0.85 24.99
C ALA A 186 13.01 -1.05 26.39
N ALA A 187 14.28 -0.68 26.58
CA ALA A 187 14.99 -0.80 27.84
C ALA A 187 14.61 0.28 28.87
N SER A 188 14.03 1.40 28.44
CA SER A 188 13.57 2.49 29.31
C SER A 188 12.13 2.33 29.81
N ARG A 189 11.47 1.21 29.50
CA ARG A 189 10.11 0.86 29.95
C ARG A 189 10.15 -0.24 31.00
#